data_AF-A0A852DRG3-F1
#
_entry.id   AF-A0A852DRG3-F1
#
_cell.length_a   1.000
_cell.length_b   1.000
_cell.length_c   1.000
_cell.angle_alpha   90.00
_cell.angle_beta   90.00
_cell.angle_gamma   90.00
#
_symmetry.space_group_name_H-M   'P 1'
#
loop_
_entity.id
_entity.type
_entity.pdbx_description
1 polymer ?
#
loop_
_entity_poly.entity_id
_entity_poly.type
_entity_poly.pdbx_seq_one_letter_code
_entity_poly.pdbx_strand_id
1 'polypeptide(L)'
;LADYAMHLMEQMKYINEHSFNNFQMKIGLNMGPVVAGVIGARKPQYDIWGNTVNVSSRMDSTGVPDRIQVTTDLYQVLAAKGYV
;
A
#
# COMPACT_ATOMS: atom_id res chain seq x y z
N LEU A 1 -6.94 -5.98 1.89
CA LEU A 1 -5.87 -4.96 1.77
C LEU A 1 -4.59 -5.45 2.44
N ALA A 2 -4.61 -5.74 3.74
CA ALA A 2 -3.44 -6.27 4.46
C ALA A 2 -2.93 -7.59 3.87
N ASP A 3 -3.80 -8.55 3.58
CA ASP A 3 -3.38 -9.84 2.98
C ASP A 3 -2.66 -9.63 1.66
N TYR A 4 -3.22 -8.79 0.79
CA TYR A 4 -2.61 -8.48 -0.51
C TYR A 4 -1.22 -7.85 -0.35
N ALA A 5 -1.05 -6.92 0.59
CA ALA A 5 0.25 -6.35 0.90
C ALA A 5 1.26 -7.40 1.41
N MET A 6 0.83 -8.33 2.27
CA MET A 6 1.68 -9.44 2.73
C MET A 6 2.07 -10.38 1.58
N HIS A 7 1.13 -10.72 0.69
CA HIS A 7 1.42 -11.54 -0.48
C HIS A 7 2.42 -10.84 -1.42
N LEU A 8 2.32 -9.51 -1.61
CA LEU A 8 3.31 -8.76 -2.39
C LEU A 8 4.72 -8.84 -1.78
N MET A 9 4.82 -8.78 -0.45
CA MET A 9 6.09 -8.96 0.27
C MET A 9 6.67 -10.38 0.05
N GLU A 10 5.83 -11.42 0.07
CA GLU A 10 6.25 -12.79 -0.24
C GLU A 10 6.71 -12.94 -1.69
N GLN A 11 5.96 -12.36 -2.64
CA GLN A 11 6.36 -12.37 -4.06
C GLN A 11 7.68 -11.63 -4.29
N MET A 12 7.94 -10.55 -3.57
CA MET A 12 9.23 -9.85 -3.65
C MET A 12 10.38 -10.73 -3.18
N LYS A 13 10.19 -11.52 -2.11
CA LYS A 13 11.19 -12.51 -1.66
C LYS A 13 11.45 -13.57 -2.73
N TYR A 14 10.39 -14.11 -3.32
CA TYR A 14 10.52 -15.07 -4.42
C TYR A 14 11.28 -14.50 -5.62
N ILE A 15 11.04 -13.24 -5.98
CA ILE A 15 11.78 -12.56 -7.06
C ILE A 15 13.26 -12.40 -6.68
N ASN A 16 13.58 -12.03 -5.45
CA ASN A 16 14.97 -11.92 -4.99
C ASN A 16 15.72 -13.26 -4.96
N GLU A 17 15.02 -14.38 -4.71
CA GLU A 17 15.61 -15.72 -4.78
C GLU A 17 15.99 -16.13 -6.22
N HIS A 18 15.21 -15.68 -7.21
CA HIS A 18 15.37 -16.06 -8.62
C HIS A 18 15.99 -14.95 -9.47
N SER A 19 16.39 -13.84 -8.86
CA SER A 19 17.06 -12.74 -9.53
C SER A 19 18.44 -12.52 -8.94
N PHE A 20 19.38 -12.01 -9.75
CA PHE A 20 20.70 -11.61 -9.27
C PHE A 20 20.68 -10.22 -8.61
N ASN A 21 19.53 -9.84 -8.04
CA ASN A 21 19.28 -8.53 -7.43
C ASN A 21 18.64 -8.71 -6.06
N ASN A 22 18.78 -7.69 -5.20
CA ASN A 22 18.09 -7.62 -3.92
C ASN A 22 17.18 -6.38 -3.90
N PHE A 23 15.95 -6.57 -4.38
CA PHE A 23 14.94 -5.54 -4.38
C PHE A 23 14.33 -5.39 -2.99
N GLN A 24 14.16 -4.14 -2.54
CA GLN A 24 13.47 -3.83 -1.30
C GLN A 24 12.10 -3.24 -1.60
N MET A 25 11.10 -3.61 -0.82
CA MET A 25 9.75 -3.08 -0.97
C MET A 25 9.32 -2.33 0.30
N LYS A 26 8.66 -1.19 0.08
CA LYS A 26 7.93 -0.46 1.12
C LYS A 26 6.47 -0.43 0.73
N ILE A 27 5.59 -0.54 1.73
CA ILE A 27 4.15 -0.47 1.51
C ILE A 27 3.55 0.43 2.60
N GLY A 28 2.86 1.49 2.19
CA GLY A 28 2.05 2.34 3.06
C GLY A 28 0.56 2.03 2.91
N LEU A 29 -0.12 1.70 4.01
CA LEU A 29 -1.57 1.47 4.02
C LEU A 29 -2.29 2.51 4.85
N ASN A 30 -3.43 2.96 4.36
CA ASN A 30 -4.38 3.76 5.08
C ASN A 30 -5.81 3.41 4.65
N MET A 31 -6.80 3.76 5.47
CA MET A 31 -8.22 3.63 5.13
C MET A 31 -8.96 4.93 5.42
N GLY A 32 -10.00 5.21 4.63
CA GLY A 32 -10.78 6.43 4.74
C GLY A 32 -11.53 6.73 3.45
N PRO A 33 -12.35 7.80 3.42
CA PRO A 33 -13.09 8.20 2.24
C PRO A 33 -12.16 8.67 1.11
N VAL A 34 -12.56 8.40 -0.13
CA VAL A 34 -11.83 8.80 -1.34
C VAL A 34 -12.80 9.36 -2.37
N VAL A 35 -12.29 10.18 -3.28
CA VAL A 35 -13.00 10.64 -4.48
C VAL A 35 -12.44 9.87 -5.66
N ALA A 36 -13.29 9.21 -6.43
CA ALA A 36 -12.91 8.50 -7.64
C ALA A 36 -13.51 9.20 -8.87
N GLY A 37 -12.81 9.17 -10.00
CA GLY A 37 -13.30 9.75 -11.23
C GLY A 37 -12.52 9.31 -12.46
N VAL A 38 -13.02 9.71 -13.63
CA VAL A 38 -12.36 9.50 -14.91
C VAL A 38 -11.96 10.87 -15.47
N ILE A 39 -10.69 11.05 -15.78
CA ILE A 39 -10.16 12.28 -16.37
C ILE A 39 -9.81 12.04 -17.84
N GLY A 40 -10.05 13.05 -18.68
CA GLY A 40 -9.61 13.08 -20.08
C GLY A 40 -10.70 12.63 -21.06
N ALA A 41 -11.01 13.50 -22.02
CA ALA A 41 -12.06 13.24 -23.00
C ALA A 41 -11.63 12.28 -24.12
N ARG A 42 -10.35 12.30 -24.51
CA ARG A 42 -9.82 11.46 -25.63
C ARG A 42 -9.09 10.21 -25.16
N LYS A 43 -8.53 10.25 -23.95
CA LYS A 43 -7.84 9.13 -23.30
C LYS A 43 -8.32 9.09 -21.85
N PRO A 44 -9.49 8.48 -21.59
CA PRO A 44 -10.05 8.42 -20.26
C PRO A 44 -9.13 7.63 -19.34
N GLN A 45 -8.79 8.20 -18.18
CA GLN A 45 -8.00 7.57 -17.13
C GLN A 45 -8.80 7.58 -15.83
N TYR A 46 -9.02 6.40 -15.27
CA TYR A 46 -9.60 6.27 -13.93
C TYR A 46 -8.52 6.54 -12.88
N ASP A 47 -8.87 7.36 -11.89
CA ASP A 47 -7.95 7.72 -10.81
C ASP A 47 -8.72 8.09 -9.52
N ILE A 48 -8.01 8.09 -8.39
CA ILE A 48 -8.55 8.33 -7.04
C ILE A 48 -7.77 9.44 -6.32
N TRP A 49 -8.49 10.32 -5.64
CA TRP A 49 -7.94 11.46 -4.89
C TRP A 49 -8.52 11.58 -3.49
N GLY A 50 -7.90 12.44 -2.68
CA GLY A 50 -8.37 12.79 -1.34
C GLY A 50 -7.28 12.70 -0.28
N ASN A 51 -7.62 13.11 0.95
CA ASN A 51 -6.65 13.07 2.04
C ASN A 51 -6.21 11.63 2.38
N THR A 52 -7.11 10.65 2.25
CA THR A 52 -6.81 9.24 2.50
C THR A 52 -5.65 8.73 1.65
N VAL A 53 -5.62 9.07 0.35
CA VAL A 53 -4.54 8.66 -0.57
C VAL A 53 -3.24 9.40 -0.25
N ASN A 54 -3.31 10.69 0.11
CA ASN A 54 -2.14 11.47 0.52
C ASN A 54 -1.50 10.91 1.80
N VAL A 55 -2.31 10.50 2.78
CA VAL A 55 -1.82 9.87 4.00
C VAL A 55 -1.23 8.49 3.71
N SER A 56 -1.84 7.69 2.83
CA SER A 56 -1.26 6.39 2.40
C SER A 56 0.10 6.58 1.72
N SER A 57 0.21 7.60 0.84
CA SER A 57 1.47 7.97 0.18
C SER A 57 2.53 8.43 1.21
N ARG A 58 2.10 9.10 2.29
CA ARG A 58 3.01 9.41 3.41
C ARG A 58 3.47 8.16 4.16
N MET A 59 2.58 7.21 4.43
CA MET A 59 2.97 5.94 5.06
C MET A 59 4.00 5.17 4.22
N ASP A 60 3.93 5.25 2.89
CA ASP A 60 4.94 4.63 2.01
C ASP A 60 6.27 5.41 1.99
N SER A 61 6.19 6.72 1.78
CA SER A 61 7.39 7.57 1.67
C SER A 61 8.19 7.64 2.96
N THR A 62 7.54 7.67 4.13
CA THR A 62 8.19 7.59 5.45
C THR A 62 8.44 6.16 5.92
N GLY A 63 8.01 5.17 5.15
CA GLY A 63 8.18 3.75 5.44
C GLY A 63 9.63 3.31 5.54
N VAL A 64 9.86 2.29 6.35
CA VAL A 64 11.14 1.58 6.43
C VAL A 64 11.14 0.45 5.39
N PRO A 65 12.27 0.17 4.72
CA PRO A 65 12.39 -0.97 3.82
C PRO A 65 11.92 -2.29 4.44
N ASP A 66 11.31 -3.12 3.60
CA ASP A 66 10.81 -4.45 3.90
C ASP A 66 9.73 -4.51 5.01
N ARG A 67 9.00 -3.41 5.17
CA ARG A 67 7.89 -3.29 6.12
C ARG A 67 6.64 -2.69 5.49
N ILE A 68 5.50 -3.06 6.07
CA ILE A 68 4.20 -2.45 5.80
C ILE A 68 3.94 -1.44 6.92
N GLN A 69 3.88 -0.15 6.58
CA GLN A 69 3.52 0.91 7.52
C GLN A 69 2.02 1.20 7.39
N VAL A 70 1.34 1.30 8.52
CA VAL A 70 -0.11 1.56 8.59
C VAL A 70 -0.40 2.76 9.49
N THR A 71 -1.51 3.45 9.25
CA THR A 71 -2.02 4.46 10.20
C THR A 71 -2.55 3.81 11.48
N THR A 72 -2.61 4.59 12.57
CA THR A 72 -3.13 4.11 13.86
C THR A 72 -4.55 3.59 13.75
N ASP A 73 -5.43 4.27 13.01
CA ASP A 73 -6.82 3.86 12.84
C ASP A 73 -6.91 2.50 12.13
N LEU A 74 -6.13 2.31 11.06
CA LEU A 74 -6.08 1.03 10.35
C LEU A 74 -5.49 -0.07 11.24
N TYR A 75 -4.47 0.23 12.05
CA TYR A 75 -3.90 -0.72 13.00
C TYR A 75 -4.97 -1.24 13.97
N GLN A 76 -5.80 -0.38 14.54
CA GLN A 76 -6.86 -0.82 15.47
C GLN A 76 -7.84 -1.79 14.80
N VAL A 77 -8.21 -1.51 13.54
CA VAL A 77 -9.09 -2.39 12.76
C VAL A 77 -8.43 -3.73 12.44
N LEU A 78 -7.13 -3.72 12.14
CA LEU A 78 -6.36 -4.94 11.84
C LEU A 78 -6.11 -5.79 13.10
N ALA A 79 -5.76 -5.15 14.21
CA ALA A 79 -5.55 -5.83 15.50
C ALA A 79 -6.84 -6.54 15.96
N ALA A 80 -8.00 -5.90 15.80
CA ALA A 80 -9.29 -6.52 16.09
C ALA A 80 -9.60 -7.75 15.22
N LYS A 81 -8.94 -7.89 14.05
CA LYS A 81 -9.05 -9.03 13.13
C LYS A 81 -7.95 -10.08 13.32
N GLY A 82 -7.08 -9.91 14.33
CA GLY A 82 -6.02 -10.86 14.65
C GLY A 82 -4.74 -10.71 13.82
N TYR A 83 -4.57 -9.60 13.09
CA TYR A 83 -3.28 -9.28 12.48
C TYR A 83 -2.32 -8.78 13.56
N VAL A 84 -1.10 -9.30 13.56
CA VAL A 84 -0.04 -9.00 14.55
C VAL A 84 1.12 -8.32 13.86
#